data_AF-A0A0Q4UQX7-F1
#
_entry.id   AF-A0A0Q4UQX7-F1
#
_cell.length_a   1.000
_cell.length_b   1.000
_cell.length_c   1.000
_cell.angle_alpha   90.00
_cell.angle_beta   90.00
_cell.angle_gamma   90.00
#
_symmetry.space_group_name_H-M   'P 1'
#
loop_
_entity.id
_entity.type
_entity.pdbx_description
1 polymer ?
#
loop_
_entity_poly.entity_id
_entity_poly.type
_entity_poly.pdbx_seq_one_letter_code
_entity_poly.pdbx_strand_id
1 'polypeptide(L)'
;MTIAALVIVALLPGCATMGADRRADEQAALSIELAYQATAIAALTAMHSDALNPAQKRCVAALDDQAFRQVKAARDAYDHHDGLFLSQVVNARGAITTLLIRRGC
;
A
#
# COMPACT_ATOMS: atom_id res chain seq x y z
N MET A 1 -47.04 -12.48 -32.41
CA MET A 1 -45.96 -11.49 -32.57
C MET A 1 -45.65 -10.91 -31.19
N THR A 2 -45.01 -11.62 -30.28
CA THR A 2 -43.54 -11.75 -30.09
C THR A 2 -42.78 -10.43 -30.23
N ILE A 3 -42.50 -9.80 -29.08
CA ILE A 3 -41.17 -9.43 -28.52
C ILE A 3 -41.36 -8.14 -27.72
N ALA A 4 -41.43 -8.29 -26.39
CA ALA A 4 -41.12 -7.22 -25.45
C ALA A 4 -40.34 -7.82 -24.29
N ALA A 5 -39.32 -8.62 -24.62
CA ALA A 5 -38.32 -9.09 -23.68
C ALA A 5 -37.05 -8.25 -23.90
N LEU A 6 -37.06 -6.95 -23.58
CA LEU A 6 -35.80 -6.20 -23.56
C LEU A 6 -35.84 -4.89 -22.76
N VAL A 7 -36.35 -4.90 -21.52
CA VAL A 7 -36.11 -3.80 -20.58
C VAL A 7 -35.94 -4.34 -19.15
N ILE A 8 -34.92 -5.19 -18.93
CA ILE A 8 -34.51 -5.63 -17.58
C ILE A 8 -33.04 -5.20 -17.28
N VAL A 9 -32.38 -4.47 -18.17
CA VAL A 9 -30.93 -4.13 -17.99
C VAL A 9 -30.70 -2.72 -17.40
N ALA A 10 -31.74 -1.89 -17.22
CA ALA A 10 -31.57 -0.50 -16.77
C ALA A 10 -31.47 -0.30 -15.24
N LEU A 11 -31.37 -1.37 -14.43
CA LEU A 11 -31.47 -1.29 -12.96
C LEU A 11 -30.25 -1.84 -12.19
N LEU A 12 -29.06 -1.87 -12.78
CA LEU A 12 -27.83 -2.20 -12.03
C LEU A 12 -26.93 -0.97 -11.85
N PRO A 13 -27.22 -0.10 -10.86
CA PRO A 13 -26.32 1.00 -10.47
C PRO A 13 -25.02 0.53 -9.80
N GLY A 14 -24.75 -0.78 -9.73
CA GLY A 14 -23.59 -1.34 -9.02
C GLY A 14 -22.34 -1.59 -9.85
N CYS A 15 -22.44 -1.73 -11.19
CA CYS A 15 -21.28 -2.14 -11.99
C CYS A 15 -20.25 -1.03 -12.23
N ALA A 16 -20.70 0.23 -12.32
CA ALA A 16 -19.82 1.37 -12.58
C ALA A 16 -19.07 1.83 -11.31
N THR A 17 -19.70 1.75 -10.14
CA THR A 17 -19.11 2.13 -8.85
C THR A 17 -18.03 1.14 -8.42
N MET A 18 -18.30 -0.17 -8.51
CA MET A 18 -17.31 -1.21 -8.20
C MET A 18 -16.03 -1.10 -9.04
N GLY A 19 -16.14 -0.68 -10.31
CA GLY A 19 -14.98 -0.49 -11.18
C GLY A 19 -14.15 0.76 -10.83
N ALA A 20 -14.78 1.83 -10.34
CA ALA A 20 -14.10 3.03 -9.89
C ALA A 20 -13.41 2.82 -8.53
N ASP A 21 -14.08 2.15 -7.60
CA ASP A 21 -13.54 1.82 -6.28
C ASP A 21 -12.30 0.90 -6.40
N ARG A 22 -12.36 -0.10 -7.28
CA ARG A 22 -11.23 -1.01 -7.52
C ARG A 22 -10.00 -0.28 -8.09
N ARG A 23 -10.20 0.69 -8.99
CA ARG A 23 -9.08 1.52 -9.51
C ARG A 23 -8.47 2.38 -8.43
N ALA A 24 -9.30 2.96 -7.54
CA ALA A 24 -8.81 3.74 -6.42
C ALA A 24 -8.00 2.87 -5.44
N ASP A 25 -8.47 1.65 -5.18
CA ASP A 25 -7.75 0.69 -4.33
C ASP A 25 -6.42 0.26 -4.94
N GLU A 26 -6.40 -0.03 -6.25
CA GLU A 26 -5.15 -0.35 -6.96
C GLU A 26 -4.15 0.81 -6.90
N GLN A 27 -4.63 2.04 -7.13
CA GLN A 27 -3.79 3.24 -7.00
C GLN A 27 -3.26 3.41 -5.60
N ALA A 28 -4.07 3.14 -4.57
CA ALA A 28 -3.63 3.20 -3.18
C ALA A 28 -2.54 2.15 -2.89
N ALA A 29 -2.70 0.91 -3.35
CA ALA A 29 -1.69 -0.16 -3.21
C ALA A 29 -0.38 0.21 -3.92
N LEU A 30 -0.45 0.66 -5.19
CA LEU A 30 0.74 1.09 -5.93
C LEU A 30 1.43 2.29 -5.28
N SER A 31 0.66 3.24 -4.73
CA SER A 31 1.23 4.44 -4.09
C SER A 31 2.11 4.10 -2.88
N ILE A 32 1.70 3.13 -2.06
CA ILE A 32 2.48 2.72 -0.88
C ILE A 32 3.69 1.87 -1.27
N GLU A 33 3.61 1.07 -2.34
CA GLU A 33 4.74 0.32 -2.87
C GLU A 33 5.84 1.26 -3.39
N LEU A 34 5.47 2.26 -4.19
CA LEU A 34 6.40 3.26 -4.71
C LEU A 34 7.02 4.10 -3.58
N ALA A 35 6.20 4.53 -2.61
CA ALA A 35 6.69 5.29 -1.46
C ALA A 35 7.68 4.48 -0.62
N TYR A 36 7.41 3.18 -0.41
CA TYR A 36 8.34 2.29 0.26
C TYR A 36 9.63 2.11 -0.51
N GLN A 37 9.57 1.83 -1.82
CA GLN A 37 10.78 1.68 -2.65
C GLN A 37 11.67 2.92 -2.61
N ALA A 38 11.09 4.11 -2.74
CA ALA A 38 11.84 5.36 -2.62
C ALA A 38 12.49 5.53 -1.24
N THR A 39 11.76 5.19 -0.18
CA THR A 39 12.25 5.29 1.20
C THR A 39 13.36 4.26 1.49
N ALA A 40 13.19 3.02 1.02
CA ALA A 40 14.17 1.95 1.17
C ALA A 40 15.49 2.29 0.47
N ILE A 41 15.44 2.89 -0.73
CA ILE A 41 16.64 3.37 -1.44
C ILE A 41 17.37 4.45 -0.62
N ALA A 42 16.63 5.41 -0.03
CA ALA A 42 17.21 6.43 0.82
C ALA A 42 17.82 5.83 2.11
N ALA A 43 17.17 4.83 2.70
CA ALA A 43 17.66 4.10 3.86
C ALA A 43 18.95 3.32 3.53
N LEU A 44 18.97 2.58 2.43
CA LEU A 44 20.17 1.89 1.91
C LEU A 44 21.32 2.86 1.71
N THR A 45 21.05 4.00 1.05
CA THR A 45 22.06 5.05 0.83
C THR A 45 22.65 5.55 2.16
N ALA A 46 21.81 5.74 3.18
CA ALA A 46 22.27 6.16 4.50
C ALA A 46 23.02 5.08 5.29
N MET A 47 22.71 3.80 5.07
CA MET A 47 23.44 2.69 5.67
C MET A 47 24.83 2.50 5.04
N HIS A 48 24.94 2.80 3.75
CA HIS A 48 26.20 2.76 3.00
C HIS A 48 27.03 4.03 3.11
N SER A 49 26.46 5.13 3.56
CA SER A 49 27.24 6.28 4.00
C SER A 49 27.78 6.04 5.41
N ASP A 50 28.96 6.57 5.71
CA ASP A 50 29.53 6.56 7.07
C ASP A 50 28.78 7.51 8.03
N ALA A 51 27.57 7.95 7.67
CA ALA A 51 26.74 8.85 8.46
C ALA A 51 26.03 8.17 9.65
N LEU A 52 25.92 6.83 9.63
CA LEU A 52 25.24 6.06 10.67
C LEU A 52 26.21 5.17 11.43
N ASN A 53 26.11 5.17 12.76
CA ASN A 53 26.83 4.23 13.61
C ASN A 53 26.17 2.82 13.56
N PRO A 54 26.84 1.76 14.06
CA PRO A 54 26.30 0.39 13.99
C PRO A 54 24.93 0.19 14.66
N ALA A 55 24.63 0.93 15.75
CA ALA A 55 23.34 0.83 16.41
C ALA A 55 22.22 1.46 15.55
N GLN A 56 22.49 2.61 14.93
CA GLN A 56 21.57 3.26 14.01
C GLN A 56 21.32 2.43 12.75
N LYS A 57 22.36 1.79 12.19
CA LYS A 57 22.18 0.88 11.03
C LYS A 57 21.24 -0.29 11.37
N ARG A 58 21.39 -0.90 12.56
CA ARG A 58 20.46 -1.95 13.04
C ARG A 58 19.03 -1.43 13.23
N CYS A 59 18.88 -0.23 13.79
CA CYS A 59 17.58 0.38 13.97
C CYS A 59 16.89 0.65 12.62
N VAL A 60 17.60 1.24 11.65
CA VAL A 60 17.08 1.48 10.30
C VAL A 60 16.68 0.18 9.61
N ALA A 61 17.48 -0.88 9.71
CA ALA A 61 17.14 -2.19 9.15
C ALA A 61 15.85 -2.78 9.76
N ALA A 62 15.65 -2.62 11.08
CA ALA A 62 14.43 -3.08 11.73
C ALA A 62 13.18 -2.28 11.29
N LEU A 63 13.33 -0.97 11.09
CA LEU A 63 12.26 -0.12 10.55
C LEU A 63 11.95 -0.45 9.08
N ASP A 64 12.97 -0.80 8.29
CA ASP A 64 12.83 -1.20 6.88
C ASP A 64 12.02 -2.50 6.77
N ASP A 65 12.42 -3.52 7.55
CA ASP A 65 11.70 -4.77 7.69
C ASP A 65 10.24 -4.59 8.13
N GLN A 66 9.99 -3.65 9.06
CA GLN A 66 8.63 -3.33 9.51
C GLN A 66 7.82 -2.69 8.40
N ALA A 67 8.36 -1.70 7.69
CA ALA A 67 7.69 -1.03 6.58
C ALA A 67 7.36 -2.02 5.46
N PHE A 68 8.31 -2.88 5.08
CA PHE A 68 8.12 -3.94 4.09
C PHE A 68 6.94 -4.85 4.45
N ARG A 69 6.88 -5.34 5.70
CA ARG A 69 5.79 -6.22 6.15
C ARG A 69 4.42 -5.55 6.03
N GLN A 70 4.31 -4.27 6.36
CA GLN A 70 3.03 -3.55 6.29
C GLN A 70 2.60 -3.29 4.84
N VAL A 71 3.55 -2.94 3.96
CA VAL A 71 3.27 -2.78 2.52
C VAL A 71 2.84 -4.10 1.91
N LYS A 72 3.52 -5.20 2.25
CA LYS A 72 3.13 -6.54 1.81
C LYS A 72 1.73 -6.91 2.30
N ALA A 73 1.42 -6.68 3.56
CA ALA A 73 0.08 -6.95 4.10
C ALA A 73 -1.02 -6.16 3.37
N ALA A 74 -0.75 -4.93 2.97
CA ALA A 74 -1.69 -4.14 2.17
C ALA A 74 -1.85 -4.67 0.74
N ARG A 75 -0.76 -5.10 0.08
CA ARG A 75 -0.83 -5.77 -1.23
C ARG A 75 -1.62 -7.08 -1.16
N ASP A 76 -1.32 -7.92 -0.17
CA ASP A 76 -2.02 -9.19 0.05
C ASP A 76 -3.52 -8.95 0.30
N ALA A 77 -3.87 -7.92 1.08
CA ALA A 77 -5.27 -7.53 1.32
C ALA A 77 -5.98 -7.04 0.04
N TYR A 78 -5.29 -6.27 -0.82
CA TYR A 78 -5.83 -5.85 -2.12
C TYR A 78 -6.09 -7.05 -3.04
N ASP A 79 -5.09 -7.93 -3.20
CA ASP A 79 -5.15 -9.09 -4.09
C ASP A 79 -6.23 -10.09 -3.67
N HIS A 80 -6.46 -10.24 -2.36
CA HIS A 80 -7.50 -11.10 -1.80
C HIS A 80 -8.88 -10.43 -1.63
N HIS A 81 -9.01 -9.16 -2.00
CA HIS A 81 -10.25 -8.38 -1.81
C HIS A 81 -10.72 -8.37 -0.35
N ASP A 82 -9.77 -8.25 0.58
CA ASP A 82 -10.02 -8.19 2.02
C ASP A 82 -10.61 -6.82 2.40
N GLY A 83 -11.69 -6.82 3.19
CA GLY A 83 -12.32 -5.60 3.72
C GLY A 83 -11.41 -4.78 4.63
N LEU A 84 -10.27 -5.33 5.07
CA LEU A 84 -9.25 -4.62 5.83
C LEU A 84 -8.27 -3.81 4.98
N PHE A 85 -8.35 -3.86 3.64
CA PHE A 85 -7.40 -3.22 2.72
C PHE A 85 -7.05 -1.78 3.11
N LEU A 86 -8.06 -0.92 3.30
CA LEU A 86 -7.83 0.49 3.65
C LEU A 86 -7.09 0.67 4.98
N SER A 87 -7.38 -0.17 5.98
CA SER A 87 -6.64 -0.15 7.26
C SER A 87 -5.16 -0.52 7.07
N GLN A 88 -4.89 -1.48 6.19
CA GLN A 88 -3.51 -1.89 5.89
C GLN A 88 -2.74 -0.82 5.11
N VAL A 89 -3.40 -0.09 4.20
CA VAL A 89 -2.81 1.08 3.54
C VAL A 89 -2.39 2.15 4.56
N VAL A 90 -3.22 2.42 5.57
CA VAL A 90 -2.89 3.37 6.65
C VAL A 90 -1.70 2.87 7.47
N ASN A 91 -1.68 1.59 7.84
CA ASN A 91 -0.56 0.98 8.58
C ASN A 91 0.74 1.05 7.78
N ALA A 92 0.69 0.75 6.48
CA ALA A 92 1.83 0.84 5.57
C ALA A 92 2.37 2.28 5.50
N ARG A 93 1.50 3.27 5.32
CA ARG A 93 1.90 4.69 5.32
C ARG A 93 2.57 5.11 6.63
N GLY A 94 2.04 4.67 7.77
CA GLY A 94 2.62 4.94 9.08
C GLY A 94 4.01 4.32 9.25
N ALA A 95 4.19 3.08 8.81
CA ALA A 95 5.49 2.39 8.87
C ALA A 95 6.52 3.00 7.91
N ILE A 96 6.13 3.32 6.67
CA ILE A 96 6.98 4.05 5.71
C ILE A 96 7.40 5.40 6.28
N THR A 97 6.47 6.16 6.88
CA THR A 97 6.78 7.45 7.52
C THR A 97 7.79 7.27 8.65
N THR A 98 7.60 6.24 9.48
CA THR A 98 8.50 5.91 10.60
C THR A 98 9.91 5.61 10.09
N LEU A 99 10.05 4.83 9.02
CA LEU A 99 11.32 4.55 8.35
C LEU A 99 11.94 5.82 7.76
N LEU A 100 11.16 6.62 7.03
CA LEU A 100 11.61 7.83 6.35
C LEU A 100 12.24 8.84 7.33
N ILE A 101 11.57 9.09 8.45
CA ILE A 101 12.08 10.01 9.49
C ILE A 101 12.95 9.31 10.53
N ARG A 102 13.13 7.98 10.40
CA ARG A 102 13.89 7.11 11.32
C ARG A 102 13.41 7.22 12.77
N ARG A 103 12.11 7.38 13.01
CA ARG A 103 11.56 7.61 14.34
C ARG A 103 11.84 6.42 15.26
N GLY A 104 12.48 6.68 16.39
CA GLY A 104 12.87 5.64 17.36
C GLY A 104 14.30 5.13 17.16
N CYS A 105 14.93 5.54 16.05
CA CYS A 105 16.36 5.80 15.96
C CYS A 105 16.62 7.29 16.31
#